data_AF-A0A800F545-F1
#
_entry.id   AF-A0A800F545-F1
#
_cell.length_a   1.000
_cell.length_b   1.000
_cell.length_c   1.000
_cell.angle_alpha   90.00
_cell.angle_beta   90.00
_cell.angle_gamma   90.00
#
_symmetry.space_group_name_H-M   'P 1'
#
loop_
_entity.id
_entity.type
_entity.pdbx_description
1 polymer ?
#
loop_
_entity_poly.entity_id
_entity_poly.type
_entity_poly.pdbx_seq_one_letter_code
_entity_poly.pdbx_strand_id
1 'polypeptide(L)'
;MARCVRAGHVEVHAYAVLSTHFHLLVRSTDGSLAVAMQRIQNSYVRWFNRRRKRDGPLFRGRYLSKRVETEAYWDAVVAYIDRN
;
A
#
# COMPACT_ATOMS: atom_id res chain seq x y z
N MET A 1 -3.56 -0.36 7.12
CA MET A 1 -3.51 -1.57 6.28
C MET A 1 -4.32 -2.71 6.90
N ALA A 2 -3.96 -3.23 8.07
CA ALA A 2 -4.68 -4.32 8.75
C ALA A 2 -6.20 -4.14 8.84
N ARG A 3 -6.69 -2.92 9.14
CA ARG A 3 -8.14 -2.64 9.16
C ARG A 3 -8.82 -2.83 7.80
N CYS A 4 -8.20 -2.39 6.71
CA CYS A 4 -8.75 -2.53 5.36
C CYS A 4 -8.73 -4.00 4.90
N VAL A 5 -7.72 -4.75 5.31
CA VAL A 5 -7.63 -6.20 5.07
C VAL A 5 -8.71 -6.95 5.84
N ARG A 6 -8.86 -6.68 7.14
CA ARG A 6 -9.90 -7.32 7.97
C ARG A 6 -11.33 -6.97 7.54
N ALA A 7 -11.53 -5.78 6.98
CA ALA A 7 -12.82 -5.37 6.41
C ALA A 7 -13.09 -5.95 5.01
N GLY A 8 -12.16 -6.73 4.44
CA GLY A 8 -12.33 -7.40 3.16
C GLY A 8 -12.19 -6.51 1.92
N HIS A 9 -11.78 -5.25 2.06
CA HIS A 9 -11.65 -4.32 0.92
C HIS A 9 -10.41 -4.58 0.07
N VAL A 10 -9.35 -5.10 0.69
CA VAL A 10 -8.05 -5.32 0.05
C VAL A 10 -7.40 -6.58 0.61
N GLU A 11 -6.89 -7.41 -0.29
CA GLU A 11 -6.00 -8.51 0.03
C GLU A 11 -4.56 -8.12 -0.30
N VAL A 12 -3.62 -8.51 0.54
CA VAL A 12 -2.20 -8.23 0.36
C VAL A 12 -1.49 -9.55 0.05
N HIS A 13 -0.83 -9.61 -1.09
CA HIS A 13 -0.11 -10.80 -1.56
C HIS A 13 1.39 -10.69 -1.30
N ALA A 14 1.96 -9.49 -1.43
CA ALA A 14 3.35 -9.20 -1.09
C ALA A 14 3.52 -7.73 -0.67
N TYR A 15 4.51 -7.44 0.16
CA TYR A 15 4.84 -6.09 0.57
C TYR A 15 6.33 -5.93 0.89
N ALA A 16 6.87 -4.74 0.65
CA ALA A 16 8.19 -4.32 1.11
C ALA A 16 8.10 -2.89 1.64
N VAL A 17 8.71 -2.62 2.78
CA VAL A 17 8.70 -1.29 3.42
C VAL A 17 10.13 -0.81 3.54
N LEU A 18 10.45 0.23 2.78
CA LEU A 18 11.76 0.85 2.76
C LEU A 18 11.76 2.15 3.59
N SER A 19 12.93 2.72 3.80
CA SER A 19 13.09 3.99 4.52
C SER A 19 12.45 5.18 3.78
N THR A 20 12.30 5.09 2.46
CA THR A 20 11.85 6.19 1.59
C THR A 20 10.48 5.98 0.97
N HIS A 21 10.06 4.73 0.77
CA HIS A 21 8.80 4.35 0.12
C HIS A 21 8.42 2.90 0.47
N PHE A 22 7.33 2.40 -0.10
CA PHE A 22 6.87 1.03 0.10
C PHE A 22 6.34 0.45 -1.22
N HIS A 23 6.41 -0.87 -1.37
CA HIS A 23 5.78 -1.62 -2.45
C HIS A 23 4.67 -2.51 -1.89
N LEU A 24 3.57 -2.64 -2.64
CA LEU A 24 2.44 -3.49 -2.29
C LEU A 24 1.94 -4.20 -3.54
N LEU A 25 1.84 -5.52 -3.48
CA LEU A 25 1.05 -6.31 -4.42
C LEU A 25 -0.27 -6.65 -3.74
N VAL A 26 -1.36 -6.15 -4.30
CA VAL A 26 -2.69 -6.21 -3.66
C VAL A 26 -3.78 -6.52 -4.67
N ARG A 27 -4.84 -7.14 -4.18
CA ARG A 27 -6.11 -7.33 -4.90
C ARG A 27 -7.20 -6.54 -4.18
N SER A 28 -7.94 -5.72 -4.92
CA SER A 28 -9.16 -5.09 -4.41
C SER A 28 -10.35 -5.93 -4.87
N THR A 29 -11.13 -6.40 -3.91
CA THR A 29 -12.26 -7.32 -4.12
C THR A 29 -13.48 -6.61 -4.69
N ASP A 30 -13.64 -5.33 -4.39
CA ASP A 30 -14.79 -4.47 -4.74
C ASP A 30 -14.41 -3.34 -5.72
N GLY A 31 -13.19 -3.35 -6.27
CA GLY A 31 -12.67 -2.30 -7.14
C GLY A 31 -12.35 -0.97 -6.44
N SER A 32 -12.50 -0.88 -5.11
CA SER A 32 -12.33 0.35 -4.34
C SER A 32 -10.88 0.63 -3.89
N LEU A 33 -9.88 0.13 -4.63
CA LEU A 33 -8.45 0.24 -4.26
C LEU A 33 -8.04 1.67 -3.88
N ALA A 34 -8.49 2.68 -4.64
CA ALA A 34 -8.18 4.08 -4.37
C ALA A 34 -8.68 4.55 -2.99
N VAL A 35 -9.90 4.16 -2.61
CA VAL A 35 -10.50 4.49 -1.31
C VAL A 35 -9.75 3.78 -0.20
N ALA A 36 -9.42 2.50 -0.40
CA ALA A 36 -8.64 1.74 0.57
C ALA A 36 -7.24 2.34 0.76
N MET A 37 -6.53 2.69 -0.32
CA MET A 37 -5.21 3.31 -0.27
C MET A 37 -5.24 4.69 0.40
N GLN A 38 -6.26 5.50 0.12
CA GLN A 38 -6.47 6.79 0.79
C GLN A 38 -6.63 6.59 2.31
N ARG A 39 -7.47 5.64 2.72
CA ARG A 39 -7.68 5.31 4.16
C ARG A 39 -6.40 4.80 4.81
N ILE A 40 -5.63 3.96 4.12
CA ILE A 40 -4.37 3.40 4.62
C ILE A 40 -3.35 4.52 4.85
N GLN A 41 -3.09 5.36 3.83
CA GLN A 41 -2.13 6.44 3.91
C GLN A 41 -2.51 7.46 4.98
N ASN A 42 -3.76 7.94 4.98
CA ASN A 42 -4.22 8.93 5.95
C ASN A 42 -4.12 8.41 7.39
N SER A 43 -4.47 7.14 7.62
CA SER A 43 -4.35 6.55 8.95
C SER A 43 -2.89 6.48 9.40
N TYR A 44 -1.98 6.13 8.49
CA TYR A 44 -0.55 6.06 8.77
C TYR A 44 0.06 7.45 9.05
N VAL A 45 -0.21 8.45 8.20
CA VAL A 45 0.25 9.83 8.43
C VAL A 45 -0.20 10.34 9.80
N ARG A 46 -1.49 10.16 10.12
CA ARG A 46 -2.04 10.58 11.42
C ARG A 46 -1.35 9.88 12.59
N TRP A 47 -1.14 8.56 12.50
CA TRP A 47 -0.43 7.80 13.53
C TRP A 47 1.03 8.26 13.68
N PHE A 48 1.75 8.42 12.57
CA PHE A 48 3.15 8.83 12.54
C PHE A 48 3.33 10.23 13.14
N ASN A 49 2.54 11.20 12.66
CA ASN A 49 2.58 12.58 13.12
C ASN A 49 2.30 12.70 14.62
N ARG A 50 1.26 12.01 15.13
CA ARG A 50 0.99 11.97 16.58
C ARG A 50 2.16 11.38 17.37
N ARG A 51 2.72 10.27 16.91
CA ARG A 51 3.84 9.59 17.60
C ARG A 51 5.12 10.41 17.58
N ARG A 52 5.32 11.24 16.56
CA ARG A 52 6.52 12.09 16.38
C ARG A 52 6.31 13.55 16.77
N LYS A 53 5.14 13.92 17.30
CA LYS A 53 4.74 15.31 17.62
C LYS A 53 5.00 16.27 16.45
N ARG A 54 4.68 15.82 15.24
CA ARG A 54 4.85 16.56 13.99
C ARG A 54 3.48 16.81 13.36
N ASP A 55 3.38 17.81 12.48
CA ASP A 55 2.25 18.03 11.59
C ASP A 55 2.66 17.97 10.10
N GLY A 56 1.69 18.23 9.22
CA GLY A 56 1.91 18.29 7.78
C GLY A 56 1.97 16.92 7.06
N PRO A 57 2.21 16.93 5.75
CA PRO A 57 2.23 15.73 4.92
C PRO A 57 3.44 14.85 5.24
N LEU A 58 3.26 13.54 5.15
CA LEU A 58 4.35 12.55 5.24
C LEU A 58 4.73 12.01 3.86
N PHE A 59 3.74 11.76 3.01
CA PHE A 59 3.94 11.30 1.65
C PHE A 59 4.13 12.49 0.70
N ARG A 60 5.05 12.34 -0.25
CA ARG A 60 5.37 13.37 -1.26
C ARG A 60 4.35 13.45 -2.41
N GLY A 61 3.34 12.59 -2.43
CA GLY A 61 2.33 12.55 -3.48
C GLY A 61 1.34 11.40 -3.33
N ARG A 62 0.53 11.20 -4.37
CA ARG A 62 -0.39 10.06 -4.49
C ARG A 62 0.39 8.76 -4.68
N TYR A 63 -0.21 7.62 -4.33
CA TYR A 63 0.35 6.34 -4.72
C TYR A 63 0.32 6.18 -6.23
N LEU A 64 1.24 5.37 -6.75
CA LEU A 64 1.23 4.90 -8.12
C LEU A 64 0.77 3.44 -8.13
N SER A 65 0.06 3.05 -9.18
CA SER A 65 -0.40 1.68 -9.36
C SER A 65 -0.35 1.28 -10.83
N LYS A 66 0.00 0.02 -11.08
CA LYS A 66 -0.06 -0.63 -12.38
C LYS A 66 -0.81 -1.95 -12.22
N ARG A 67 -1.72 -2.26 -13.14
CA ARG A 67 -2.45 -3.54 -13.12
C ARG A 67 -1.50 -4.68 -13.48
N VAL A 68 -1.64 -5.80 -12.79
CA VAL A 68 -0.96 -7.06 -13.09
C VAL A 68 -2.00 -7.97 -13.75
N GLU A 69 -1.80 -8.27 -15.02
CA GLU A 69 -2.81 -8.97 -15.85
C GLU A 69 -2.34 -10.35 -16.31
N THR A 70 -1.06 -10.69 -16.12
CA THR A 70 -0.48 -11.97 -16.53
C THR A 70 0.26 -12.62 -15.36
N GLU A 71 0.28 -13.95 -15.33
CA GLU A 71 1.02 -14.72 -14.32
C GLU A 71 2.54 -14.45 -14.39
N ALA A 72 3.10 -14.38 -15.60
CA ALA A 72 4.51 -14.02 -15.76
C ALA A 72 4.85 -12.64 -15.16
N TYR A 73 3.94 -11.67 -15.28
CA TYR A 73 4.15 -10.36 -14.65
C TYR A 73 3.94 -10.41 -13.13
N TRP A 74 3.02 -11.24 -12.66
CA TRP A 74 2.83 -11.49 -11.23
C TRP A 74 4.11 -12.02 -10.58
N ASP A 75 4.72 -13.06 -11.15
CA ASP A 75 5.95 -13.66 -10.63
C ASP A 75 7.10 -12.66 -10.62
N ALA A 76 7.24 -11.87 -11.69
CA ALA A 76 8.22 -10.81 -11.78
C ALA A 76 8.03 -9.73 -10.69
N VAL A 77 6.78 -9.35 -10.41
CA VAL A 77 6.46 -8.34 -9.37
C VAL A 77 6.69 -8.90 -7.98
N VAL A 78 6.33 -10.15 -7.70
CA VAL A 78 6.61 -10.79 -6.42
C VAL A 78 8.12 -10.84 -6.17
N ALA A 79 8.90 -11.33 -7.12
CA ALA A 79 10.36 -11.38 -7.01
C ALA A 79 10.99 -9.99 -6.89
N TYR A 80 10.43 -8.99 -7.57
CA TYR A 80 10.87 -7.60 -7.42
C TYR A 80 10.62 -7.10 -5.99
N ILE A 81 9.40 -7.28 -5.45
CA ILE A 81 9.04 -6.82 -4.11
C ILE A 81 9.93 -7.49 -3.05
N ASP A 82 10.15 -8.79 -3.15
CA ASP A 82 10.94 -9.56 -2.19
C ASP A 82 12.43 -9.14 -2.14
N ARG A 83 12.95 -8.59 -3.25
CA ARG A 83 14.35 -8.13 -3.36
C ARG A 83 14.57 -6.68 -2.87
N ASN A 84 13.56 -6.02 -2.31
CA ASN A 84 13.63 -4.63 -1.84
C ASN A 84 13.71 -4.50 -0.31
#